data_AF-A0A3A8I115-F1
#
_entry.id   AF-A0A3A8I115-F1
#
_cell.length_a   1.000
_cell.length_b   1.000
_cell.length_c   1.000
_cell.angle_alpha   90.00
_cell.angle_beta   90.00
_cell.angle_gamma   90.00
#
_symmetry.space_group_name_H-M   'P 1'
#
loop_
_entity.id
_entity.type
_entity.pdbx_description
1 polymer ?
#
loop_
_entity_poly.entity_id
_entity_poly.type
_entity_poly.pdbx_seq_one_letter_code
_entity_poly.pdbx_strand_id
1 'polypeptide(L)'
;MGALDVEAYSQHLQQSARAYAFMLRHARAGVTVDPYYLCLSRAEPFWDALAAGDFPLAAELAALAPTQHHPGMEDPVLFLYFDVIMSMARGEDTARQQEKLRALDAGKDPTLSFRYDASSALIHKNDAGLALALEGMGGEHAAWFAELSALDSIAPEDAQTQTFVFIEGLALARLATHLGMGAVLPQRFIPDVALSAPLASFDDPWRALGA
;
A
#
# COMPACT_ATOMS: atom_id res chain seq x y z
N MET A 1 0.04 4.22 31.34
CA MET A 1 -0.11 3.81 29.94
C MET A 1 -0.32 5.09 29.15
N GLY A 2 0.61 5.46 28.27
CA GLY A 2 0.43 6.64 27.42
C GLY A 2 -0.74 6.39 26.46
N ALA A 3 -1.53 7.42 26.16
CA ALA A 3 -2.52 7.33 25.10
C ALA A 3 -1.80 7.07 23.77
N LEU A 4 -2.35 6.21 22.93
CA LEU A 4 -1.82 5.97 21.59
C LEU A 4 -2.10 7.21 20.73
N ASP A 5 -1.07 7.74 20.06
CA ASP A 5 -1.19 8.92 19.20
C ASP A 5 -1.56 8.53 17.77
N VAL A 6 -2.84 8.23 17.61
CA VAL A 6 -3.43 7.78 16.34
C VAL A 6 -3.50 8.91 15.32
N GLU A 7 -3.64 10.15 15.79
CA GLU A 7 -3.72 11.34 14.94
C GLU A 7 -2.36 11.62 14.29
N ALA A 8 -1.28 11.68 15.07
CA ALA A 8 0.07 11.87 14.52
C ALA A 8 0.45 10.72 13.56
N TYR A 9 0.08 9.48 13.90
CA TYR A 9 0.27 8.34 13.01
C TYR A 9 -0.41 8.55 11.64
N SER A 10 -1.69 8.92 11.63
CA SER A 10 -2.43 9.22 10.39
C SER A 10 -1.83 10.40 9.63
N GLN A 11 -1.38 11.45 10.32
CA GLN A 11 -0.74 12.61 9.71
C GLN A 11 0.59 12.24 9.02
N HIS A 12 1.42 11.39 9.63
CA HIS A 12 2.67 10.94 9.02
C HIS A 12 2.44 10.12 7.75
N LEU A 13 1.44 9.23 7.74
CA LEU A 13 1.05 8.49 6.53
C LEU A 13 0.60 9.45 5.42
N GLN A 14 -0.24 10.44 5.75
CA GLN A 14 -0.65 11.47 4.79
C GLN A 14 0.53 12.31 4.29
N GLN A 15 1.48 12.66 5.15
CA GLN A 15 2.66 13.44 4.79
C GLN A 15 3.53 12.70 3.78
N SER A 16 3.79 11.41 4.01
CA SER A 16 4.51 10.53 3.09
C SER A 16 3.84 10.49 1.71
N ALA A 17 2.54 10.18 1.69
CA ALA A 17 1.75 10.11 0.46
C ALA A 17 1.75 11.43 -0.33
N ARG A 18 1.60 12.58 0.36
CA ARG A 18 1.57 13.90 -0.29
C ARG A 18 2.94 14.33 -0.83
N ALA A 19 4.02 14.02 -0.11
CA ALA A 19 5.38 14.25 -0.60
C ALA A 19 5.65 13.48 -1.90
N TYR A 20 5.21 12.22 -1.95
CA TYR A 20 5.33 11.40 -3.15
C TYR A 20 4.47 11.92 -4.31
N ALA A 21 3.21 12.32 -4.04
CA ALA A 21 2.35 12.94 -5.04
C ALA A 21 2.99 14.22 -5.62
N PHE A 22 3.58 15.05 -4.76
CA PHE A 22 4.31 16.24 -5.18
C PHE A 22 5.47 15.91 -6.13
N MET A 23 6.30 14.92 -5.77
CA MET A 23 7.40 14.46 -6.61
C MET A 23 6.90 13.92 -7.96
N LEU A 24 5.85 13.10 -7.99
CA LEU A 24 5.29 12.57 -9.24
C LEU A 24 4.74 13.69 -10.15
N ARG A 25 4.08 14.72 -9.58
CA ARG A 25 3.63 15.89 -10.35
C ARG A 25 4.82 16.62 -10.99
N HIS A 26 5.92 16.81 -10.26
CA HIS A 26 7.14 17.44 -10.79
C HIS A 26 7.79 16.61 -11.89
N ALA A 27 7.88 15.29 -11.72
CA ALA A 27 8.38 14.39 -12.75
C ALA A 27 7.56 14.53 -14.05
N ARG A 28 6.22 14.60 -13.95
CA ARG A 28 5.34 14.83 -15.11
C ARG A 28 5.48 16.23 -15.72
N ALA A 29 5.87 17.23 -14.93
CA ALA A 29 6.20 18.57 -15.40
C ALA A 29 7.59 18.67 -16.05
N GLY A 30 8.35 17.57 -16.12
CA GLY A 30 9.66 17.51 -16.77
C GLY A 30 10.84 17.80 -15.84
N VAL A 31 10.62 17.86 -14.53
CA VAL A 31 11.72 17.91 -13.55
C VAL A 31 12.39 16.55 -13.50
N THR A 32 13.71 16.53 -13.62
CA THR A 32 14.49 15.30 -13.54
C THR A 32 14.38 14.70 -12.15
N VAL A 33 13.82 13.50 -12.08
CA VAL A 33 13.77 12.64 -10.89
C VAL A 33 14.54 11.37 -11.21
N ASP A 34 15.24 10.80 -10.23
CA ASP A 34 15.93 9.52 -10.40
C ASP A 34 14.89 8.44 -10.79
N PRO A 35 15.07 7.72 -11.92
CA PRO A 35 14.16 6.67 -12.35
C PRO A 35 13.87 5.61 -11.29
N TYR A 36 14.78 5.39 -10.33
CA TYR A 36 14.55 4.51 -9.20
C TYR A 36 13.28 4.86 -8.41
N TYR A 37 13.00 6.15 -8.18
CA TYR A 37 11.81 6.61 -7.47
C TYR A 37 10.54 6.63 -8.34
N LEU A 38 10.69 6.35 -9.64
CA LEU A 38 9.61 6.24 -10.61
C LEU A 38 9.24 4.77 -10.91
N CYS A 39 9.90 3.79 -10.27
CA CYS A 39 9.40 2.42 -10.29
C CYS A 39 8.05 2.36 -9.54
N LEU A 40 7.05 1.70 -10.11
CA LEU A 40 5.73 1.52 -9.51
C LEU A 40 5.81 0.72 -8.20
N SER A 41 6.72 -0.25 -8.13
CA SER A 41 7.03 -1.04 -6.94
C SER A 41 7.65 -0.22 -5.81
N ARG A 42 8.00 1.05 -6.06
CA ARG A 42 8.50 2.05 -5.09
C ARG A 42 7.43 3.07 -4.71
N ALA A 43 6.18 2.78 -5.01
CA ALA A 43 5.06 3.59 -4.58
C ALA A 43 4.61 3.18 -3.17
N GLU A 44 5.51 2.86 -2.23
CA GLU A 44 5.11 2.60 -0.83
C GLU A 44 4.21 3.71 -0.24
N PRO A 45 4.40 5.00 -0.58
CA PRO A 45 3.48 6.08 -0.15
C PRO A 45 2.03 5.95 -0.64
N PHE A 46 1.75 5.12 -1.66
CA PHE A 46 0.38 4.75 -2.03
C PHE A 46 -0.28 3.88 -0.95
N TRP A 47 0.47 2.98 -0.32
CA TRP A 47 -0.01 2.23 0.84
C TRP A 47 -0.30 3.15 2.00
N ASP A 48 0.54 4.16 2.23
CA ASP A 48 0.31 5.14 3.29
C ASP A 48 -1.01 5.90 3.09
N ALA A 49 -1.33 6.31 1.85
CA ALA A 49 -2.61 6.95 1.55
C ALA A 49 -3.82 6.05 1.85
N LEU A 50 -3.76 4.78 1.44
CA LEU A 50 -4.80 3.79 1.72
C LEU A 50 -4.91 3.49 3.23
N ALA A 51 -3.78 3.31 3.92
CA ALA A 51 -3.70 3.06 5.35
C ALA A 51 -4.19 4.24 6.18
N ALA A 52 -4.02 5.48 5.70
CA ALA A 52 -4.61 6.67 6.30
C ALA A 52 -6.13 6.79 6.03
N GLY A 53 -6.65 6.08 5.03
CA GLY A 53 -8.02 6.22 4.53
C GLY A 53 -8.23 7.44 3.63
N ASP A 54 -7.16 8.06 3.11
CA ASP A 54 -7.23 9.16 2.14
C ASP A 54 -7.40 8.59 0.72
N PHE A 55 -8.57 8.01 0.45
CA PHE A 55 -8.89 7.41 -0.86
C PHE A 55 -8.79 8.40 -2.04
N PRO A 56 -9.18 9.70 -1.89
CA PRO A 56 -8.93 10.70 -2.93
C PRO A 56 -7.44 10.83 -3.27
N LEU A 57 -6.55 10.90 -2.28
CA LEU A 57 -5.11 10.94 -2.51
C LEU A 57 -4.57 9.63 -3.10
N ALA A 58 -5.06 8.48 -2.65
CA ALA A 58 -4.68 7.18 -3.23
C ALA A 58 -5.07 7.09 -4.72
N ALA A 59 -6.26 7.57 -5.10
CA ALA A 59 -6.71 7.64 -6.48
C ALA A 59 -5.86 8.61 -7.31
N GLU A 60 -5.47 9.76 -6.74
CA GLU A 60 -4.54 10.69 -7.39
C GLU A 60 -3.17 10.04 -7.63
N LEU A 61 -2.59 9.41 -6.61
CA LEU A 61 -1.31 8.71 -6.72
C LEU A 61 -1.37 7.64 -7.80
N ALA A 62 -2.42 6.84 -7.83
CA ALA A 62 -2.61 5.82 -8.86
C ALA A 62 -2.73 6.40 -10.28
N ALA A 63 -3.26 7.63 -10.44
CA ALA A 63 -3.35 8.32 -11.72
C ALA A 63 -2.03 9.03 -12.13
N LEU A 64 -1.18 9.36 -11.17
CA LEU A 64 0.14 9.95 -11.38
C LEU A 64 1.23 8.91 -11.58
N ALA A 65 1.03 7.70 -11.04
CA ALA A 65 2.03 6.65 -11.02
C ALA A 65 2.45 6.19 -12.43
N PRO A 66 3.73 5.79 -12.61
CA PRO A 66 4.21 5.30 -13.88
C PRO A 66 3.49 4.02 -14.33
N THR A 67 3.16 3.94 -15.61
CA THR A 67 2.39 2.83 -16.19
C THR A 67 3.25 1.82 -16.93
N GLN A 68 4.58 1.98 -16.88
CA GLN A 68 5.54 1.14 -17.57
C GLN A 68 6.47 0.51 -16.54
N HIS A 69 6.71 -0.79 -16.70
CA HIS A 69 7.72 -1.49 -15.93
C HIS A 69 9.10 -0.96 -16.26
N HIS A 70 9.98 -0.90 -15.26
CA HIS A 70 11.39 -0.50 -15.42
C HIS A 70 12.33 -1.71 -15.32
N PRO A 71 12.71 -2.36 -16.45
CA PRO A 71 13.56 -3.55 -16.44
C PRO A 71 14.90 -3.31 -15.76
N GLY A 72 15.26 -4.22 -14.84
CA GLY A 72 16.52 -4.15 -14.09
C GLY A 72 16.50 -3.20 -12.88
N MET A 73 15.43 -2.45 -12.67
CA MET A 73 15.24 -1.59 -11.49
C MET A 73 14.04 -2.00 -10.63
N GLU A 74 13.11 -2.74 -11.23
CA GLU A 74 11.82 -3.08 -10.63
C GLU A 74 11.55 -4.58 -10.76
N ASP A 75 11.06 -5.17 -9.67
CA ASP A 75 10.56 -6.54 -9.69
C ASP A 75 9.27 -6.61 -10.51
N PRO A 76 9.20 -7.45 -11.57
CA PRO A 76 8.03 -7.52 -12.44
C PRO A 76 6.75 -7.93 -11.71
N VAL A 77 6.85 -8.78 -10.68
CA VAL A 77 5.67 -9.28 -9.97
C VAL A 77 5.14 -8.21 -9.02
N LEU A 78 6.02 -7.48 -8.33
CA LEU A 78 5.62 -6.32 -7.53
C LEU A 78 5.01 -5.21 -8.40
N PHE A 79 5.58 -4.94 -9.58
CA PHE A 79 4.97 -4.01 -10.55
C PHE A 79 3.52 -4.40 -10.86
N LEU A 80 3.29 -5.66 -11.24
CA LEU A 80 1.95 -6.17 -11.56
C LEU A 80 1.02 -6.12 -10.35
N TYR A 81 1.52 -6.42 -9.16
CA TYR A 81 0.74 -6.34 -7.93
C TYR A 81 0.26 -4.92 -7.65
N PHE A 82 1.16 -3.92 -7.67
CA PHE A 82 0.78 -2.52 -7.53
C PHE A 82 -0.21 -2.09 -8.61
N ASP A 83 0.00 -2.49 -9.87
CA ASP A 83 -0.89 -2.15 -10.98
C ASP A 83 -2.31 -2.69 -10.77
N VAL A 84 -2.46 -3.92 -10.25
CA VAL A 84 -3.75 -4.48 -9.86
C VAL A 84 -4.41 -3.64 -8.77
N ILE A 85 -3.70 -3.32 -7.68
CA ILE A 85 -4.32 -2.59 -6.57
C ILE A 85 -4.65 -1.14 -6.96
N MET A 86 -3.77 -0.47 -7.69
CA MET A 86 -4.01 0.87 -8.21
C MET A 86 -5.15 0.92 -9.23
N SER A 87 -5.45 -0.16 -9.96
CA SER A 87 -6.63 -0.22 -10.83
C SER A 87 -7.95 -0.08 -10.05
N MET A 88 -8.00 -0.62 -8.82
CA MET A 88 -9.16 -0.45 -7.94
C MET A 88 -9.26 0.97 -7.40
N ALA A 89 -8.13 1.58 -7.01
CA ALA A 89 -8.09 2.98 -6.57
C ALA A 89 -8.48 3.96 -7.69
N ARG A 90 -8.12 3.66 -8.95
CA ARG A 90 -8.55 4.42 -10.13
C ARG A 90 -10.03 4.24 -10.48
N GLY A 91 -10.72 3.29 -9.85
CA GLY A 91 -12.10 2.95 -10.20
C GLY A 91 -12.24 2.34 -11.59
N GLU A 92 -11.23 1.61 -12.07
CA GLU A 92 -11.35 0.86 -13.32
C GLU A 92 -12.45 -0.20 -13.21
N ASP A 93 -13.05 -0.59 -14.33
CA ASP A 93 -14.05 -1.64 -14.35
C ASP A 93 -13.44 -3.01 -13.99
N THR A 94 -14.30 -3.94 -13.55
CA THR A 94 -13.90 -5.28 -13.13
C THR A 94 -13.22 -6.08 -14.24
N ALA A 95 -13.52 -5.84 -15.52
CA ALA A 95 -12.90 -6.58 -16.61
C ALA A 95 -11.41 -6.21 -16.75
N ARG A 96 -11.08 -4.91 -16.63
CA ARG A 96 -9.69 -4.42 -16.60
C ARG A 96 -8.94 -4.91 -15.37
N GLN A 97 -9.58 -4.88 -14.20
CA GLN A 97 -8.99 -5.39 -12.96
C GLN A 97 -8.65 -6.89 -13.09
N GLN A 98 -9.55 -7.68 -13.69
CA GLN A 98 -9.33 -9.10 -13.94
C GLN A 98 -8.21 -9.36 -14.97
N GLU A 99 -8.07 -8.52 -16.00
CA GLU A 99 -6.96 -8.63 -16.95
C GLU A 99 -5.61 -8.47 -16.23
N LYS A 100 -5.48 -7.44 -15.39
CA LYS A 100 -4.28 -7.21 -14.57
C LYS A 100 -4.02 -8.35 -13.58
N LEU A 101 -5.08 -8.87 -12.94
CA LEU A 101 -4.97 -10.02 -12.04
C LEU A 101 -4.45 -11.26 -12.76
N ARG A 102 -4.87 -11.51 -14.01
CA ARG A 102 -4.34 -12.61 -14.83
C ARG A 102 -2.88 -12.41 -15.21
N ALA A 103 -2.46 -11.16 -15.46
CA ALA A 103 -1.05 -10.86 -15.70
C ALA A 103 -0.21 -11.17 -14.46
N LEU A 104 -0.70 -10.79 -13.26
CA LEU A 104 -0.08 -11.16 -11.99
C LEU A 104 -0.03 -12.68 -11.79
N ASP A 105 -1.12 -13.40 -12.12
CA ASP A 105 -1.18 -14.88 -12.04
C ASP A 105 -0.15 -15.56 -12.95
N ALA A 106 0.01 -15.06 -14.18
CA ALA A 106 0.96 -15.60 -15.15
C ALA A 106 2.43 -15.38 -14.72
N GLY A 107 2.69 -14.33 -13.93
CA GLY A 107 3.98 -14.05 -13.33
C GLY A 107 4.21 -14.72 -11.97
N LYS A 108 3.32 -15.62 -11.52
CA LYS A 108 3.32 -16.15 -10.14
C LYS A 108 4.68 -16.63 -9.69
N ASP A 109 5.24 -15.88 -8.74
CA ASP A 109 6.23 -16.35 -7.79
C ASP A 109 5.47 -16.97 -6.59
N PRO A 110 5.78 -18.23 -6.19
CA PRO A 110 5.22 -18.84 -4.98
C PRO A 110 5.33 -17.96 -3.72
N THR A 111 6.32 -17.06 -3.65
CA THR A 111 6.55 -16.14 -2.52
C THR A 111 5.58 -14.96 -2.46
N LEU A 112 4.76 -14.73 -3.51
CA LEU A 112 3.76 -13.66 -3.56
C LEU A 112 2.33 -14.21 -3.64
N SER A 113 2.14 -15.49 -3.28
CA SER A 113 0.84 -16.17 -3.37
C SER A 113 -0.27 -15.43 -2.62
N PHE A 114 -0.01 -14.94 -1.40
CA PHE A 114 -1.04 -14.26 -0.64
C PHE A 114 -1.38 -12.86 -1.18
N ARG A 115 -0.44 -12.16 -1.84
CA ARG A 115 -0.74 -10.89 -2.53
C ARG A 115 -1.66 -11.09 -3.73
N TYR A 116 -1.47 -12.17 -4.47
CA TYR A 116 -2.41 -12.59 -5.51
C TYR A 116 -3.78 -12.91 -4.90
N ASP A 117 -3.82 -13.70 -3.83
CA ASP A 117 -5.08 -14.10 -3.18
C ASP A 117 -5.84 -12.89 -2.62
N ALA A 118 -5.14 -11.93 -2.01
CA ALA A 118 -5.71 -10.67 -1.53
C ALA A 118 -6.28 -9.82 -2.69
N SER A 119 -5.52 -9.69 -3.78
CA SER A 119 -5.95 -8.96 -4.97
C SER A 119 -7.20 -9.58 -5.59
N SER A 120 -7.22 -10.91 -5.71
CA SER A 120 -8.37 -11.67 -6.20
C SER A 120 -9.58 -11.50 -5.28
N ALA A 121 -9.38 -11.58 -3.97
CA ALA A 121 -10.45 -11.42 -2.99
C ALA A 121 -11.08 -10.02 -3.04
N LEU A 122 -10.27 -8.96 -3.21
CA LEU A 122 -10.76 -7.59 -3.36
C LEU A 122 -11.62 -7.42 -4.62
N ILE A 123 -11.12 -7.90 -5.77
CA ILE A 123 -11.84 -7.81 -7.06
C ILE A 123 -13.19 -8.55 -7.00
N HIS A 124 -13.22 -9.71 -6.35
CA HIS A 124 -14.43 -10.54 -6.23
C HIS A 124 -15.27 -10.24 -4.98
N LYS A 125 -14.89 -9.24 -4.17
CA LYS A 125 -15.52 -8.91 -2.88
C LYS A 125 -15.71 -10.13 -1.97
N ASN A 126 -14.69 -10.97 -1.87
CA ASN A 126 -14.67 -12.18 -1.06
C ASN A 126 -14.06 -11.90 0.32
N ASP A 127 -14.89 -11.56 1.30
CA ASP A 127 -14.46 -11.22 2.67
C ASP A 127 -13.61 -12.33 3.30
N ALA A 128 -14.04 -13.59 3.19
CA ALA A 128 -13.33 -14.73 3.77
C ALA A 128 -11.98 -14.98 3.10
N GLY A 129 -11.92 -14.85 1.77
CA GLY A 129 -10.69 -14.96 1.01
C GLY A 129 -9.68 -13.86 1.38
N LEU A 130 -10.16 -12.63 1.56
CA LEU A 130 -9.30 -11.53 1.97
C LEU A 130 -8.75 -11.73 3.38
N ALA A 131 -9.60 -12.17 4.32
CA ALA A 131 -9.17 -12.43 5.69
C ALA A 131 -8.04 -13.47 5.76
N LEU A 132 -8.18 -14.57 5.01
CA LEU A 132 -7.15 -15.63 4.91
C LEU A 132 -5.87 -15.12 4.25
N ALA A 133 -5.98 -14.34 3.18
CA ALA A 133 -4.83 -13.78 2.50
C ALA A 133 -4.04 -12.82 3.40
N LEU A 134 -4.74 -11.94 4.14
CA LEU A 134 -4.12 -11.02 5.10
C LEU A 134 -3.44 -11.77 6.25
N GLU A 135 -4.02 -12.88 6.73
CA GLU A 135 -3.39 -13.72 7.74
C GLU A 135 -2.08 -14.34 7.22
N GLY A 136 -2.10 -14.83 5.98
CA GLY A 136 -0.92 -15.35 5.30
C GLY A 136 0.18 -14.29 5.13
N MET A 137 -0.18 -13.10 4.62
CA MET A 137 0.75 -11.97 4.48
C MET A 137 1.32 -11.52 5.84
N GLY A 138 0.50 -11.54 6.90
CA GLY A 138 0.97 -11.28 8.26
C GLY A 138 1.97 -12.32 8.76
N GLY A 139 1.81 -13.59 8.36
CA GLY A 139 2.78 -14.65 8.59
C GLY A 139 4.12 -14.40 7.90
N GLU A 140 4.08 -14.00 6.62
CA GLU A 140 5.27 -13.63 5.84
C GLU A 140 5.99 -12.43 6.47
N HIS A 141 5.24 -11.41 6.86
CA HIS A 141 5.76 -10.22 7.56
C HIS A 141 6.48 -10.60 8.86
N ALA A 142 5.87 -11.45 9.68
CA ALA A 142 6.48 -11.94 10.92
C ALA A 142 7.77 -12.73 10.67
N ALA A 143 7.78 -13.59 9.65
CA ALA A 143 8.95 -14.39 9.28
C ALA A 143 10.11 -13.50 8.79
N TRP A 144 9.81 -12.51 7.95
CA TRP A 144 10.78 -11.54 7.45
C TRP A 144 11.47 -10.78 8.58
N PHE A 145 10.70 -10.23 9.53
CA PHE A 145 11.29 -9.52 10.68
C PHE A 145 12.04 -10.45 11.64
N ALA A 146 11.62 -11.72 11.78
CA ALA A 146 12.38 -12.70 12.55
C ALA A 146 13.75 -13.00 11.91
N GLU A 147 13.80 -13.09 10.58
CA GLU A 147 15.05 -13.27 9.83
C GLU A 147 15.97 -12.05 9.98
N LEU A 148 15.46 -10.83 9.76
CA LEU A 148 16.24 -9.61 9.94
C LEU A 148 16.76 -9.47 11.38
N SER A 149 15.96 -9.84 12.38
CA SER A 149 16.38 -9.84 13.77
C SER A 149 17.51 -10.83 14.03
N ALA A 150 17.48 -12.01 13.40
CA ALA A 150 18.55 -12.99 13.51
C ALA A 150 19.86 -12.52 12.85
N LEU A 151 19.75 -11.64 11.85
CA LEU A 151 20.87 -11.05 11.12
C LEU A 151 21.36 -9.71 11.69
N ASP A 152 20.78 -9.22 12.80
CA ASP A 152 21.04 -7.88 13.37
C ASP A 152 20.95 -6.76 12.30
N SER A 153 19.98 -6.91 11.39
CA SER A 153 19.86 -6.09 10.18
C SER A 153 18.57 -5.25 10.16
N ILE A 154 17.88 -5.14 11.29
CA ILE A 154 16.68 -4.27 11.40
C ILE A 154 17.14 -2.85 11.70
N ALA A 155 16.69 -1.89 10.89
CA ALA A 155 16.87 -0.48 11.20
C ALA A 155 16.17 -0.14 12.54
N PRO A 156 16.77 0.69 13.43
CA PRO A 156 16.19 1.00 14.73
C PRO A 156 14.76 1.54 14.66
N GLU A 157 14.42 2.27 13.61
CA GLU A 157 13.10 2.83 13.36
C GLU A 157 12.08 1.72 13.05
N ASP A 158 12.44 0.78 12.17
CA ASP A 158 11.59 -0.35 11.77
C ASP A 158 11.36 -1.31 12.94
N ALA A 159 12.40 -1.53 13.76
CA ALA A 159 12.31 -2.36 14.97
C ALA A 159 11.26 -1.84 15.96
N GLN A 160 11.03 -0.53 15.98
CA GLN A 160 10.08 0.14 16.87
C GLN A 160 8.69 0.34 16.24
N THR A 161 8.54 0.12 14.94
CA THR A 161 7.31 0.47 14.20
C THR A 161 6.79 -0.69 13.36
N GLN A 162 7.46 -0.99 12.24
CA GLN A 162 7.01 -1.94 11.24
C GLN A 162 6.93 -3.39 11.77
N THR A 163 7.68 -3.73 12.82
CA THR A 163 7.55 -5.01 13.53
C THR A 163 6.17 -5.23 14.15
N PHE A 164 5.42 -4.16 14.44
CA PHE A 164 4.13 -4.21 15.12
C PHE A 164 2.95 -3.83 14.21
N VAL A 165 3.20 -3.09 13.13
CA VAL A 165 2.17 -2.64 12.20
C VAL A 165 2.56 -2.95 10.76
N PHE A 166 1.71 -3.72 10.08
CA PHE A 166 1.87 -4.07 8.68
C PHE A 166 1.03 -3.11 7.82
N ILE A 167 1.68 -2.06 7.28
CA ILE A 167 1.02 -0.97 6.54
C ILE A 167 0.27 -1.48 5.31
N GLU A 168 0.88 -2.37 4.52
CA GLU A 168 0.24 -2.96 3.34
C GLU A 168 -1.04 -3.73 3.72
N GLY A 169 -1.01 -4.54 4.78
CA GLY A 169 -2.20 -5.24 5.28
C GLY A 169 -3.29 -4.28 5.75
N LEU A 170 -2.92 -3.22 6.48
CA LEU A 170 -3.86 -2.18 6.92
C LEU A 170 -4.49 -1.43 5.73
N ALA A 171 -3.69 -1.10 4.72
CA ALA A 171 -4.14 -0.46 3.49
C ALA A 171 -5.14 -1.34 2.72
N LEU A 172 -4.88 -2.64 2.58
CA LEU A 172 -5.79 -3.58 1.92
C LEU A 172 -7.11 -3.73 2.69
N ALA A 173 -7.06 -3.78 4.01
CA ALA A 173 -8.26 -3.83 4.86
C ALA A 173 -9.13 -2.57 4.72
N ARG A 174 -8.50 -1.39 4.67
CA ARG A 174 -9.20 -0.12 4.42
C ARG A 174 -9.75 -0.03 3.01
N LEU A 175 -9.01 -0.49 2.00
CA LEU A 175 -9.48 -0.55 0.62
C LEU A 175 -10.70 -1.46 0.49
N ALA A 176 -10.71 -2.63 1.14
CA ALA A 176 -11.88 -3.52 1.15
C ALA A 176 -13.13 -2.81 1.68
N THR A 177 -12.99 -2.11 2.81
CA THR A 177 -14.09 -1.32 3.41
C THR A 177 -14.58 -0.23 2.44
N HIS A 178 -13.66 0.46 1.76
CA HIS A 178 -14.00 1.45 0.73
C HIS A 178 -14.73 0.86 -0.49
N LEU A 179 -14.39 -0.37 -0.88
CA LEU A 179 -15.07 -1.11 -1.94
C LEU A 179 -16.44 -1.67 -1.51
N GLY A 180 -16.86 -1.43 -0.27
CA GLY A 180 -18.14 -1.88 0.29
C GLY A 180 -18.15 -3.34 0.70
N MET A 181 -16.98 -3.91 1.00
CA MET A 181 -16.86 -5.24 1.61
C MET A 181 -17.19 -5.19 3.11
N GLY A 182 -17.35 -6.35 3.74
CA GLY A 182 -17.49 -6.44 5.18
C GLY A 182 -16.29 -5.84 5.92
N ALA A 183 -16.51 -5.34 7.13
CA ALA A 183 -15.42 -4.84 7.96
C ALA A 183 -14.40 -5.96 8.21
N VAL A 184 -13.15 -5.72 7.84
CA VAL A 184 -12.05 -6.64 8.10
C VAL A 184 -11.77 -6.64 9.60
N LEU A 185 -11.77 -7.83 10.20
CA LEU A 185 -11.48 -7.97 11.63
C LEU A 185 -10.02 -7.63 11.92
N PRO A 186 -9.72 -7.07 13.11
CA PRO A 186 -8.35 -6.84 13.53
C PRO A 186 -7.52 -8.12 13.47
N GLN A 187 -6.29 -7.99 12.95
CA GLN A 187 -5.33 -9.08 12.86
C GLN A 187 -4.05 -8.71 13.62
N ARG A 188 -3.16 -9.69 13.82
CA ARG A 188 -1.95 -9.53 14.66
C ARG A 188 -1.14 -8.25 14.38
N PHE A 189 -1.01 -7.87 13.11
CA PHE A 189 -0.24 -6.69 12.66
C PHE A 189 -1.13 -5.58 12.07
N ILE A 190 -2.45 -5.71 12.21
CA ILE A 190 -3.45 -4.75 11.74
C ILE A 190 -4.29 -4.37 12.97
N PRO A 191 -3.79 -3.46 13.82
CA PRO A 191 -4.44 -3.17 15.09
C PRO A 191 -5.75 -2.41 14.87
N ASP A 192 -6.77 -2.74 15.67
CA ASP A 192 -8.12 -2.14 15.59
C ASP A 192 -8.11 -0.61 15.65
N VAL A 193 -7.23 -0.07 16.50
CA VAL A 193 -7.06 1.37 16.66
C VAL A 193 -6.62 2.07 15.37
N ALA A 194 -5.80 1.40 14.54
CA ALA A 194 -5.37 1.93 13.25
C ALA A 194 -6.43 1.68 12.17
N LEU A 195 -7.20 0.59 12.24
CA LEU A 195 -8.34 0.36 11.33
C LEU A 195 -9.44 1.41 11.52
N SER A 196 -9.75 1.73 12.77
CA SER A 196 -10.82 2.65 13.15
C SER A 196 -10.39 4.12 13.19
N ALA A 197 -9.12 4.42 12.94
CA ALA A 197 -8.59 5.77 12.97
C ALA A 197 -9.29 6.67 11.94
N PRO A 198 -9.82 7.85 12.33
CA PRO A 198 -10.33 8.81 11.36
C PRO A 198 -9.18 9.35 10.51
N LEU A 199 -9.51 9.82 9.31
CA LEU A 199 -8.57 10.61 8.52
C LEU A 199 -8.26 11.91 9.28
N ALA A 200 -7.00 12.10 9.67
CA ALA A 200 -6.59 13.29 10.40
C ALA A 200 -6.69 14.55 9.51
N SER A 201 -7.03 15.69 10.12
CA SER A 201 -6.87 16.98 9.44
C SER A 201 -5.38 17.21 9.20
N PHE A 202 -5.01 17.57 7.97
CA PHE A 202 -3.62 17.78 7.59
C PHE A 202 -3.51 19.03 6.69
N ASP A 203 -2.76 20.02 7.16
CA ASP A 203 -2.39 21.18 6.33
C ASP A 203 -1.25 20.78 5.40
N ASP A 204 -1.59 20.53 4.13
CA ASP A 204 -0.66 20.05 3.10
C ASP A 204 0.41 21.11 2.78
N PRO A 205 1.66 20.98 3.29
CA PRO A 205 2.70 21.99 3.07
C PRO A 205 3.19 21.97 1.62
N TRP A 206 2.99 20.84 0.91
CA TRP A 206 3.45 20.65 -0.46
C TRP A 206 2.56 21.34 -1.48
N ARG A 207 1.28 21.58 -1.16
CA ARG A 207 0.38 22.41 -2.00
C ARG A 207 0.89 23.83 -2.18
N ALA A 208 1.48 24.40 -1.13
CA ALA A 208 1.96 25.78 -1.16
C ALA A 208 3.21 25.97 -2.04
N LEU A 209 3.94 24.88 -2.33
CA LEU A 209 5.20 24.93 -3.06
C LEU A 209 5.03 24.90 -4.60
N GLY A 210 3.80 24.72 -5.11
CA GLY A 210 3.52 24.72 -6.54
C GLY A 210 4.10 23.50 -7.27
N ALA A 211 3.66 23.27 -8.52
CA ALA A 211 4.27 22.33 -9.46
C ALA A 211 4.65 23.09 -10.74
#